data_AF-A0ABD4KVI2-F1
#
_entry.id   AF-A0ABD4KVI2-F1
#
_cell.length_a   1.000
_cell.length_b   1.000
_cell.length_c   1.000
_cell.angle_alpha   90.00
_cell.angle_beta   90.00
_cell.angle_gamma   90.00
#
_symmetry.space_group_name_H-M   'P 1'
#
loop_
_entity.id
_entity.type
_entity.pdbx_description
1 polymer ?
#
loop_
_entity_poly.entity_id
_entity_poly.type
_entity_poly.pdbx_seq_one_letter_code
_entity_poly.pdbx_strand_id
1 'polypeptide(L)'
;MGKFGEHTALEIYRNREKNVRQELIHSSGETPKLPDQISAWVSYIFNSGTVSVSSISESLKKIVISPDGSVNNYKPENVGYGFSYCLPIIVAGLVAREGDVIIIENPEA
;
A
#
# COMPACT_ATOMS: atom_id res chain seq x y z
N MET A 1 -9.91 -5.73 -3.42
CA MET A 1 -8.60 -5.58 -4.08
C MET A 1 -8.51 -6.18 -5.48
N GLY A 2 -9.36 -7.13 -5.86
CA GLY A 2 -9.18 -7.89 -7.11
C GLY A 2 -8.29 -9.11 -6.87
N LYS A 3 -8.28 -10.07 -7.81
CA LYS A 3 -7.56 -11.35 -7.61
C LYS A 3 -6.04 -11.14 -7.53
N PHE A 4 -5.52 -10.19 -8.29
CA PHE A 4 -4.10 -9.89 -8.42
C PHE A 4 -3.74 -8.51 -7.86
N GLY A 5 -4.63 -7.92 -7.04
CA GLY A 5 -4.44 -6.57 -6.53
C GLY A 5 -4.63 -5.46 -7.56
N GLU A 6 -5.26 -5.75 -8.71
CA GLU A 6 -5.45 -4.81 -9.83
C GLU A 6 -6.26 -3.55 -9.46
N HIS A 7 -7.01 -3.59 -8.35
CA HIS A 7 -7.76 -2.44 -7.84
C HIS A 7 -7.04 -1.69 -6.71
N THR A 8 -5.83 -2.12 -6.31
CA THR A 8 -5.11 -1.54 -5.17
C THR A 8 -4.93 -0.04 -5.32
N ALA A 9 -4.43 0.44 -6.47
CA ALA A 9 -4.24 1.87 -6.73
C ALA A 9 -5.53 2.68 -6.62
N LEU A 10 -6.64 2.12 -7.08
CA LEU A 10 -7.96 2.75 -7.00
C LEU A 10 -8.47 2.82 -5.56
N GLU A 11 -8.27 1.76 -4.78
CA GLU A 11 -8.68 1.74 -3.38
C GLU A 11 -7.86 2.69 -2.51
N ILE A 12 -6.54 2.81 -2.74
CA ILE A 12 -5.75 3.85 -2.08
C ILE A 12 -6.29 5.22 -2.47
N TYR A 13 -6.51 5.50 -3.76
CA TYR A 13 -7.04 6.80 -4.21
C TYR A 13 -8.36 7.17 -3.54
N ARG A 14 -9.31 6.23 -3.51
CA ARG A 14 -10.67 6.42 -2.95
C ARG A 14 -10.64 6.67 -1.45
N ASN A 15 -9.66 6.12 -0.74
CA ASN A 15 -9.58 6.16 0.71
C ASN A 15 -8.42 7.04 1.23
N ARG A 16 -7.71 7.75 0.36
CA ARG A 16 -6.50 8.54 0.71
C ARG A 16 -6.72 9.58 1.82
N GLU A 17 -7.92 10.17 1.86
CA GLU A 17 -8.28 11.19 2.85
C GLU A 17 -8.85 10.58 4.15
N LYS A 18 -9.04 9.25 4.20
CA LYS A 18 -9.57 8.58 5.38
C LYS A 18 -8.44 8.25 6.35
N ASN A 19 -8.75 8.34 7.63
CA ASN A 19 -7.88 7.83 8.67
C ASN A 19 -8.03 6.31 8.74
N VAL A 20 -6.93 5.60 9.00
CA VAL A 20 -6.99 4.19 9.37
C VAL A 20 -7.53 4.05 10.80
N ARG A 21 -7.94 2.84 11.15
CA ARG A 21 -8.34 2.48 12.52
C ARG A 21 -7.18 2.70 13.50
N GLN A 22 -7.49 3.17 14.72
CA GLN A 22 -6.50 3.59 15.71
C GLN A 22 -5.49 2.49 16.05
N GLU A 23 -5.95 1.25 16.14
CA GLU A 23 -5.16 0.05 16.41
C GLU A 23 -4.26 -0.39 15.26
N LEU A 24 -4.47 0.15 14.05
CA LEU A 24 -3.65 -0.09 12.86
C LEU A 24 -2.66 1.04 12.58
N ILE A 25 -2.62 2.09 13.42
CA ILE A 25 -1.69 3.20 13.28
C ILE A 25 -0.29 2.72 13.67
N HIS A 26 0.65 2.79 12.73
CA HIS A 26 2.07 2.57 12.97
C HIS A 26 2.71 3.87 13.49
N SER A 27 3.59 3.75 14.49
CA SER A 27 4.19 4.89 15.19
C SER A 27 5.12 5.76 14.31
N SER A 28 5.64 5.20 13.23
CA SER A 28 6.49 5.92 12.27
C SER A 28 5.69 6.61 11.15
N GLY A 29 4.36 6.49 11.12
CA GLY A 29 3.53 7.19 10.14
C GLY A 29 3.36 8.65 10.51
N GLU A 30 3.56 9.55 9.54
CA GLU A 30 3.47 11.01 9.75
C GLU A 30 2.06 11.46 10.17
N THR A 31 1.02 10.84 9.59
CA THR A 31 -0.36 11.09 9.96
C THR A 31 -1.17 9.78 10.03
N PRO A 32 -2.36 9.78 10.65
CA PRO A 32 -3.28 8.64 10.60
C PRO A 32 -3.87 8.33 9.21
N LYS A 33 -3.58 9.15 8.18
CA LYS A 33 -4.13 8.98 6.85
C LYS A 33 -3.60 7.72 6.17
N LEU A 34 -4.45 7.12 5.34
CA LEU A 34 -4.13 5.86 4.66
C LEU A 34 -2.77 5.87 3.92
N PRO A 35 -2.38 6.89 3.12
CA PRO A 35 -1.11 6.86 2.39
C PRO A 35 0.11 6.81 3.30
N ASP A 36 0.13 7.59 4.38
CA ASP A 36 1.24 7.64 5.33
C ASP A 36 1.36 6.33 6.11
N GLN A 37 0.22 5.72 6.42
CA GLN A 37 0.16 4.44 7.11
C GLN A 37 0.59 3.28 6.21
N ILE A 38 0.24 3.31 4.92
CA ILE A 38 0.79 2.35 3.93
C ILE A 38 2.30 2.48 3.89
N SER A 39 2.84 3.70 3.76
CA SER A 39 4.28 3.96 3.74
C SER A 39 4.98 3.42 4.98
N ALA A 40 4.41 3.67 6.16
CA ALA A 40 4.95 3.20 7.44
C ALA A 40 4.98 1.66 7.53
N TRP A 41 3.87 0.99 7.21
CA TRP A 41 3.78 -0.47 7.27
C TRP A 41 4.67 -1.16 6.23
N VAL A 42 4.73 -0.63 5.00
CA VAL A 42 5.61 -1.19 3.97
C VAL A 42 7.08 -1.03 4.38
N SER A 43 7.48 0.15 4.87
CA SER A 43 8.85 0.38 5.35
C SER A 43 9.23 -0.54 6.50
N TYR A 44 8.29 -0.77 7.44
CA TYR A 44 8.47 -1.70 8.56
C TYR A 44 8.65 -3.16 8.09
N ILE A 45 7.82 -3.64 7.16
CA ILE A 45 7.83 -5.04 6.71
C ILE A 45 9.10 -5.38 5.91
N PHE A 46 9.51 -4.50 5.00
CA PHE A 46 10.61 -4.80 4.08
C PHE A 46 12.00 -4.48 4.66
N ASN A 47 12.08 -3.79 5.81
CA ASN A 47 13.32 -3.51 6.54
C ASN A 47 14.43 -2.87 5.67
N SER A 48 14.07 -2.29 4.53
CA SER A 48 14.98 -1.73 3.53
C SER A 48 14.33 -0.51 2.86
N GLY A 49 14.81 0.67 3.24
CA GLY A 49 14.59 1.95 2.55
C GLY A 49 13.16 2.49 2.54
N THR A 50 13.06 3.82 2.45
CA THR A 50 11.81 4.58 2.58
C THR A 50 10.88 4.33 1.41
N VAL A 51 10.02 3.32 1.50
CA VAL A 51 9.00 3.07 0.46
C VAL A 51 7.84 4.06 0.63
N SER A 52 7.95 5.19 -0.05
CA SER A 52 6.88 6.21 -0.05
C SER A 52 5.91 6.02 -1.21
N VAL A 53 4.61 6.14 -0.95
CA VAL A 53 3.56 6.29 -1.97
C VAL A 53 3.36 7.77 -2.24
N SER A 54 4.05 8.34 -3.24
CA SER A 54 4.19 9.79 -3.39
C SER A 54 3.17 10.48 -4.30
N SER A 55 2.39 9.75 -5.10
CA SER A 55 1.32 10.36 -5.90
C SER A 55 0.29 9.34 -6.33
N ILE A 56 -0.97 9.78 -6.35
CA ILE A 56 -2.09 9.01 -6.88
C ILE A 56 -2.89 9.95 -7.78
N SER A 57 -2.69 9.86 -9.09
CA SER A 57 -3.46 10.65 -10.06
C SER A 57 -4.59 9.83 -10.67
N GLU A 58 -5.76 10.46 -10.79
CA GLU A 58 -6.97 9.88 -11.39
C GLU A 58 -6.75 9.47 -12.86
N SER A 59 -5.85 10.19 -13.56
CA SER A 59 -5.53 9.98 -14.96
C SER A 59 -4.59 8.79 -15.23
N LEU A 60 -3.85 8.28 -14.23
CA LEU A 60 -2.83 7.24 -14.48
C LEU A 60 -2.92 5.99 -13.61
N LYS A 61 -3.81 5.91 -12.59
CA LYS A 61 -3.88 4.76 -11.65
C LYS A 61 -2.50 4.27 -11.20
N LYS A 62 -1.54 5.19 -11.09
CA LYS A 62 -0.13 4.86 -10.89
C LYS A 62 0.20 5.09 -9.43
N ILE A 63 0.62 4.02 -8.75
CA ILE A 63 1.30 4.12 -7.46
C ILE A 63 2.78 4.23 -7.77
N VAL A 64 3.44 5.24 -7.23
CA VAL A 64 4.90 5.36 -7.28
C VAL A 64 5.47 4.77 -6.00
N ILE A 65 6.39 3.82 -6.13
CA ILE A 65 7.07 3.13 -5.03
C ILE A 65 8.57 3.39 -5.20
N SER A 66 9.21 3.89 -4.15
CA SER A 66 10.64 4.26 -4.13
C SER A 66 11.39 3.46 -3.06
N PRO A 67 11.92 2.26 -3.34
CA PRO A 67 12.56 1.40 -2.33
C PRO A 67 13.83 1.96 -1.70
N ASP A 68 14.49 2.93 -2.34
CA ASP A 68 15.79 3.50 -1.94
C ASP A 68 15.73 5.02 -1.74
N GLY A 69 14.53 5.61 -1.74
CA GLY A 69 14.34 7.07 -1.73
C GLY A 69 14.72 7.76 -3.04
N SER A 70 15.19 7.03 -4.06
CA SER A 70 15.33 7.56 -5.42
C SER A 70 13.94 7.68 -6.05
N VAL A 71 13.70 8.75 -6.80
CA VAL A 71 12.46 8.93 -7.58
C VAL A 71 12.51 8.07 -8.84
N ASN A 72 12.79 6.77 -8.68
CA ASN A 72 12.65 5.83 -9.77
C ASN A 72 11.17 5.44 -9.88
N ASN A 73 10.62 5.73 -11.05
CA ASN A 73 9.21 5.57 -11.39
C ASN A 73 8.82 4.10 -11.60
N TYR A 74 8.87 3.28 -10.56
CA TYR A 74 8.47 1.89 -10.71
C TYR A 74 6.95 1.76 -10.59
N LYS A 75 6.33 1.11 -11.59
CA LYS A 75 5.00 0.52 -11.40
C LYS A 75 5.10 -0.56 -10.32
N PRO A 76 4.07 -0.85 -9.53
CA PRO A 76 4.08 -1.97 -8.59
C PRO A 76 4.51 -3.29 -9.23
N GLU A 77 4.17 -3.50 -10.52
CA GLU A 77 4.60 -4.63 -11.37
C GLU A 77 6.13 -4.77 -11.54
N ASN A 78 6.89 -3.68 -11.34
CA ASN A 78 8.31 -3.56 -11.70
C ASN A 78 9.25 -3.41 -10.48
N VAL A 79 8.76 -3.52 -9.24
CA VAL A 79 9.54 -3.32 -8.00
C VAL A 79 10.12 -4.64 -7.44
N GLY A 80 9.87 -5.76 -8.11
CA GLY A 80 10.24 -7.10 -7.63
C GLY A 80 9.06 -7.77 -6.92
N TYR A 81 8.93 -9.08 -7.16
CA TYR A 81 7.73 -9.88 -6.85
C TYR A 81 7.17 -9.66 -5.44
N GLY A 82 8.02 -9.59 -4.40
CA GLY A 82 7.56 -9.41 -3.01
C GLY A 82 6.72 -8.14 -2.78
N PHE A 83 7.03 -7.02 -3.45
CA PHE A 83 6.29 -5.77 -3.29
C PHE A 83 4.92 -5.78 -3.97
N SER A 84 4.86 -6.34 -5.18
CA SER A 84 3.64 -6.40 -5.99
C SER A 84 2.53 -7.19 -5.29
N TYR A 85 2.89 -8.22 -4.53
CA TYR A 85 1.94 -9.07 -3.80
C TYR A 85 1.65 -8.57 -2.38
N CYS A 86 2.62 -8.02 -1.66
CA CYS A 86 2.39 -7.55 -0.29
C CYS A 86 1.57 -6.26 -0.24
N LEU A 87 1.76 -5.33 -1.18
CA LEU A 87 1.07 -4.04 -1.14
C LEU A 87 -0.47 -4.18 -1.17
N PRO A 88 -1.09 -4.98 -2.06
CA PRO A 88 -2.54 -5.23 -2.01
C PRO A 88 -3.03 -5.77 -0.67
N ILE A 89 -2.24 -6.64 -0.03
CA ILE A 89 -2.58 -7.26 1.27
C ILE A 89 -2.55 -6.20 2.37
N ILE A 90 -1.49 -5.39 2.43
CA ILE A 90 -1.34 -4.31 3.41
C ILE A 90 -2.49 -3.31 3.27
N VAL A 91 -2.78 -2.86 2.04
CA VAL A 91 -3.86 -1.90 1.81
C VAL A 91 -5.22 -2.53 2.15
N ALA A 92 -5.43 -3.82 1.86
CA ALA A 92 -6.67 -4.50 2.25
C ALA A 92 -6.87 -4.48 3.76
N GLY A 93 -5.82 -4.81 4.53
CA GLY A 93 -5.87 -4.77 6.00
C GLY A 93 -6.16 -3.38 6.55
N LEU A 94 -5.54 -2.33 5.98
CA LEU A 94 -5.72 -0.95 6.44
C LEU A 94 -7.09 -0.34 6.10
N VAL A 95 -7.74 -0.81 5.04
CA VAL A 95 -9.06 -0.33 4.61
C VAL A 95 -10.20 -1.18 5.17
N ALA A 96 -9.93 -2.43 5.55
CA ALA A 96 -10.93 -3.35 6.08
C ALA A 96 -11.57 -2.85 7.38
N ARG A 97 -12.88 -3.07 7.46
CA ARG A 97 -13.72 -2.76 8.61
C ARG A 97 -13.91 -3.99 9.47
N GLU A 98 -14.36 -3.76 10.69
CA GLU A 98 -14.79 -4.85 11.56
C GLU A 98 -15.89 -5.66 10.87
N GLY A 99 -15.72 -6.99 10.85
CA GLY A 99 -16.61 -7.92 10.15
C GLY A 99 -16.25 -8.19 8.68
N ASP A 100 -15.31 -7.45 8.08
CA ASP A 100 -14.82 -7.76 6.75
C ASP A 100 -13.97 -9.05 6.77
N VAL A 101 -14.08 -9.86 5.71
CA VAL A 101 -13.27 -11.06 5.51
C VAL A 101 -12.27 -10.81 4.39
N ILE A 102 -10.98 -10.94 4.72
CA ILE A 102 -9.89 -10.91 3.73
C ILE A 102 -9.44 -12.34 3.50
N ILE A 103 -9.56 -12.80 2.25
CA ILE A 103 -9.07 -14.11 1.81
C ILE A 103 -7.76 -13.88 1.05
N ILE A 104 -6.69 -14.51 1.51
CA ILE A 104 -5.35 -14.42 0.89
C ILE A 104 -4.99 -15.82 0.40
N GLU A 105 -4.91 -16.00 -0.91
CA GLU A 105 -4.57 -17.27 -1.55
C GLU A 105 -3.21 -17.13 -2.24
N ASN A 106 -2.25 -17.93 -1.78
CA ASN A 106 -0.93 -18.17 -2.38
C ASN A 106 -0.31 -16.97 -3.14
N PRO A 107 0.09 -15.90 -2.44
CA PRO A 107 0.58 -14.67 -3.08
C PRO A 107 1.94 -14.82 -3.77
N GLU A 108 2.61 -15.97 -3.74
CA GLU A 108 3.93 -16.19 -4.36
C GLU A 108 3.90 -16.93 -5.71
N ALA A 109 2.72 -17.29 -6.23
CA ALA A 109 2.58 -18.05 -7.48
C ALA A 109 2.55 -17.17 -8.75
#